data_AF-A0AAV7TCS1-F1
#
_entry.id   AF-A0AAV7TCS1-F1
#
_cell.length_a   1.000
_cell.length_b   1.000
_cell.length_c   1.000
_cell.angle_alpha   90.00
_cell.angle_beta   90.00
_cell.angle_gamma   90.00
#
_symmetry.space_group_name_H-M   'P 1'
#
loop_
_entity.id
_entity.type
_entity.pdbx_description
1 polymer ?
#
loop_
_entity_poly.entity_id
_entity_poly.type
_entity_poly.pdbx_seq_one_letter_code
_entity_poly.pdbx_strand_id
1 'polypeptide(L)'
;MGRVAKDGGSPQLREYIPDDPLGRIEDPPHGCVEDEITAVRRCLEVMYSKITELSAASASIRTDIACFNEKVADLDQRLSTVEDHIGMLPGHDAELLCLRGNITDLEDRSRRDNVRFFGIPEKREGTDIDLFLQSQLTELTGLTFSSLLKFQRVLRVGPPRSISSGRPSPVIACFLGHEQARQVLLKVRSQGPFLLEEQEIRVAADYSKVTNEQRKAFLALRTQLCKLDIKFRLFEPARM
;
A
#
# COMPACT_ATOMS: atom_id res chain seq x y z
N MET A 1 -8.93 -147.42 10.21
CA MET A 1 -7.71 -148.13 9.76
C MET A 1 -7.03 -147.23 8.73
N GLY A 2 -5.75 -146.90 8.74
CA GLY A 2 -4.63 -147.22 9.61
C GLY A 2 -3.69 -146.00 9.63
N ARG A 3 -2.76 -146.03 10.58
CA ARG A 3 -1.84 -144.94 10.95
C ARG A 3 -0.41 -145.39 10.62
N VAL A 4 0.50 -144.42 10.45
CA VAL A 4 2.00 -144.50 10.54
C VAL A 4 2.70 -144.99 9.25
N ALA A 5 3.82 -144.44 8.74
CA ALA A 5 4.93 -143.58 9.22
C ALA A 5 5.52 -142.80 8.01
N LYS A 6 6.01 -141.54 8.10
CA LYS A 6 7.30 -141.03 8.68
C LYS A 6 8.55 -141.63 7.99
N ASP A 7 9.59 -140.92 7.59
CA ASP A 7 10.14 -139.58 7.85
C ASP A 7 11.21 -139.26 6.76
N GLY A 8 11.59 -137.99 6.60
CA GLY A 8 12.99 -137.64 6.34
C GLY A 8 13.30 -136.59 5.27
N GLY A 9 13.76 -135.40 5.71
CA GLY A 9 14.65 -134.52 4.94
C GLY A 9 14.10 -133.13 4.60
N SER A 10 14.33 -132.14 5.47
CA SER A 10 14.01 -130.72 5.25
C SER A 10 15.01 -130.03 4.32
N PRO A 11 14.56 -129.10 3.44
CA PRO A 11 15.41 -128.04 2.91
C PRO A 11 14.89 -126.63 3.25
N GLN A 12 15.76 -125.79 3.80
CA GLN A 12 15.57 -124.35 3.91
C GLN A 12 15.54 -123.70 2.51
N LEU A 13 14.48 -122.96 2.19
CA LEU A 13 14.36 -122.18 0.95
C LEU A 13 14.07 -120.71 1.28
N ARG A 14 15.17 -119.95 1.37
CA ARG A 14 15.44 -118.65 0.76
C ARG A 14 14.22 -117.79 0.38
N GLU A 15 14.08 -116.62 1.01
CA GLU A 15 13.21 -115.53 0.56
C GLU A 15 13.46 -115.18 -0.91
N TYR A 16 12.38 -114.99 -1.66
CA TYR A 16 12.39 -114.45 -3.02
C TYR A 16 11.31 -113.36 -3.10
N ILE A 17 11.75 -112.10 -3.13
CA ILE A 17 10.97 -110.96 -3.60
C ILE A 17 11.34 -110.78 -5.07
N PRO A 18 10.34 -110.82 -5.99
CA PRO A 18 10.40 -110.02 -7.19
C PRO A 18 9.40 -108.89 -7.13
N ASP A 19 9.93 -107.72 -7.40
CA ASP A 19 9.24 -106.48 -7.66
C ASP A 19 8.28 -106.56 -8.87
N ASP A 20 7.27 -105.68 -8.81
CA ASP A 20 6.53 -105.05 -9.92
C ASP A 20 5.43 -105.82 -10.69
N PRO A 21 4.44 -105.13 -11.32
CA PRO A 21 4.19 -103.68 -11.32
C PRO A 21 2.70 -103.31 -11.07
N LEU A 22 2.48 -102.34 -10.19
CA LEU A 22 1.25 -101.54 -10.23
C LEU A 22 1.30 -100.63 -11.47
N GLY A 23 0.68 -101.07 -12.57
CA GLY A 23 0.37 -100.20 -13.70
C GLY A 23 -0.78 -99.26 -13.32
N ARG A 24 -0.43 -98.06 -12.84
CA ARG A 24 -1.34 -96.93 -12.61
C ARG A 24 -2.28 -96.77 -13.79
N ILE A 25 -3.57 -96.65 -13.49
CA ILE A 25 -4.50 -95.93 -14.34
C ILE A 25 -3.89 -94.52 -14.48
N GLU A 26 -3.36 -94.19 -15.66
CA GLU A 26 -2.95 -92.82 -15.96
C GLU A 26 -4.22 -91.99 -15.99
N ASP A 27 -4.45 -91.28 -14.89
CA ASP A 27 -5.40 -90.19 -14.84
C ASP A 27 -5.10 -89.21 -16.00
N PRO A 28 -6.13 -88.62 -16.64
CA PRO A 28 -5.92 -87.60 -17.68
C PRO A 28 -5.01 -86.49 -17.14
N PRO A 29 -4.21 -85.78 -17.97
CA PRO A 29 -3.11 -84.93 -17.49
C PRO A 29 -3.60 -83.88 -16.48
N HIS A 30 -3.55 -84.22 -15.19
CA HIS A 30 -4.01 -83.38 -14.09
C HIS A 30 -3.17 -82.10 -13.93
N GLY A 31 -1.98 -82.05 -14.54
CA GLY A 31 -1.14 -80.87 -14.56
C GLY A 31 -1.79 -79.64 -15.22
N CYS A 32 -2.62 -79.82 -16.26
CA CYS A 32 -3.15 -78.67 -17.01
C CYS A 32 -4.22 -77.87 -16.22
N VAL A 33 -5.07 -78.55 -15.45
CA VAL A 33 -6.09 -77.90 -14.61
C VAL A 33 -5.48 -77.32 -13.32
N GLU A 34 -4.48 -77.99 -12.74
CA GLU A 34 -3.73 -77.47 -11.59
C GLU A 34 -2.92 -76.21 -11.95
N ASP A 35 -2.32 -76.17 -13.14
CA ASP A 35 -1.63 -74.99 -13.68
C ASP A 35 -2.58 -73.80 -13.90
N GLU A 36 -3.80 -74.05 -14.38
CA GLU A 36 -4.83 -73.01 -14.50
C GLU A 36 -5.32 -72.50 -13.14
N ILE A 37 -5.54 -73.38 -12.16
CA ILE A 37 -5.95 -73.01 -10.80
C ILE A 37 -4.86 -72.19 -10.11
N THR A 38 -3.58 -72.57 -10.26
CA THR A 38 -2.45 -71.81 -9.71
C THR A 38 -2.28 -70.46 -10.41
N ALA A 39 -2.50 -70.38 -11.72
CA ALA A 39 -2.52 -69.12 -12.46
C ALA A 39 -3.65 -68.18 -12.00
N VAL A 40 -4.87 -68.70 -11.78
CA VAL A 40 -6.00 -67.92 -11.25
C VAL A 40 -5.72 -67.44 -9.82
N ARG A 41 -5.14 -68.28 -8.95
CA ARG A 41 -4.73 -67.87 -7.59
C ARG A 41 -3.72 -66.73 -7.61
N ARG A 42 -2.69 -66.83 -8.45
CA ARG A 42 -1.69 -65.77 -8.65
C ARG A 42 -2.35 -64.48 -9.16
N CYS A 43 -3.27 -64.57 -10.12
CA CYS A 43 -4.02 -63.40 -10.60
C CYS A 43 -4.87 -62.77 -9.51
N LEU A 44 -5.53 -63.57 -8.66
CA LEU A 44 -6.29 -63.07 -7.51
C LEU A 44 -5.38 -62.35 -6.51
N GLU A 45 -4.21 -62.91 -6.17
CA GLU A 45 -3.23 -62.26 -5.29
C GLU A 45 -2.76 -60.91 -5.84
N VAL A 46 -2.48 -60.82 -7.15
CA VAL A 46 -2.11 -59.58 -7.82
C VAL A 46 -3.28 -58.57 -7.83
N MET A 47 -4.51 -59.02 -8.03
CA MET A 47 -5.68 -58.13 -7.94
C MET A 47 -5.89 -57.63 -6.52
N TYR A 48 -5.76 -58.49 -5.51
CA TYR A 48 -5.86 -58.10 -4.10
C TYR A 48 -4.78 -57.06 -3.74
N SER A 49 -3.53 -57.24 -4.19
CA SER A 49 -2.47 -56.25 -3.95
C SER A 49 -2.79 -54.91 -4.62
N LYS A 50 -3.25 -54.90 -5.87
CA LYS A 50 -3.66 -53.67 -6.58
C LYS A 50 -4.86 -52.98 -5.92
N ILE A 51 -5.83 -53.73 -5.41
CA ILE A 51 -6.96 -53.17 -4.64
C ILE A 51 -6.45 -52.51 -3.34
N THR A 52 -5.50 -53.13 -2.65
CA THR A 52 -4.91 -52.52 -1.44
C THR A 52 -4.12 -51.24 -1.75
N GLU A 53 -3.35 -51.23 -2.84
CA GLU A 53 -2.63 -50.03 -3.31
C GLU A 53 -3.61 -48.90 -3.68
N LEU A 54 -4.68 -49.21 -4.42
CA LEU A 54 -5.74 -48.25 -4.77
C LEU A 54 -6.47 -47.72 -3.52
N SER A 55 -6.74 -48.58 -2.55
CA SER A 55 -7.37 -48.19 -1.28
C SER A 55 -6.47 -47.22 -0.50
N ALA A 56 -5.16 -47.48 -0.46
CA ALA A 56 -4.18 -46.60 0.17
C ALA A 56 -4.07 -45.24 -0.56
N ALA A 57 -3.97 -45.25 -1.90
CA ALA A 57 -3.96 -44.01 -2.70
C ALA A 57 -5.26 -43.20 -2.51
N SER A 58 -6.41 -43.87 -2.45
CA SER A 58 -7.71 -43.24 -2.18
C SER A 58 -7.78 -42.62 -0.78
N ALA A 59 -7.17 -43.26 0.23
CA ALA A 59 -7.07 -42.69 1.57
C ALA A 59 -6.20 -41.42 1.59
N SER A 60 -5.07 -41.43 0.87
CA SER A 60 -4.21 -40.25 0.72
C SER A 60 -4.94 -39.10 0.03
N ILE A 61 -5.69 -39.37 -1.04
CA ILE A 61 -6.48 -38.33 -1.71
C ILE A 61 -7.54 -37.74 -0.77
N ARG A 62 -8.18 -38.56 0.06
CA ARG A 62 -9.14 -38.07 1.07
C ARG A 62 -8.47 -37.14 2.08
N THR A 63 -7.26 -37.44 2.54
CA THR A 63 -6.52 -36.56 3.46
C THR A 63 -6.10 -35.26 2.78
N ASP A 64 -5.67 -35.31 1.52
CA ASP A 64 -5.29 -34.12 0.76
C ASP A 64 -6.50 -33.21 0.53
N ILE A 65 -7.67 -33.78 0.18
CA ILE A 65 -8.93 -33.04 0.03
C ILE A 65 -9.32 -32.37 1.35
N ALA A 66 -9.20 -33.06 2.49
CA ALA A 66 -9.48 -32.48 3.80
C ALA A 66 -8.54 -31.28 4.08
N CYS A 67 -7.24 -31.44 3.82
CA CYS A 67 -6.25 -30.37 3.96
C CYS A 67 -6.55 -29.18 3.04
N PHE A 68 -6.95 -29.43 1.79
CA PHE A 68 -7.32 -28.37 0.86
C PHE A 68 -8.58 -27.62 1.31
N ASN A 69 -9.59 -28.32 1.82
CA ASN A 69 -10.80 -27.67 2.32
C ASN A 69 -10.51 -26.75 3.51
N GLU A 70 -9.61 -27.13 4.41
CA GLU A 70 -9.16 -26.26 5.50
C GLU A 70 -8.47 -24.99 4.97
N LYS A 71 -7.60 -25.13 3.97
CA LYS A 71 -6.93 -23.98 3.34
C LYS A 71 -7.91 -23.08 2.59
N VAL A 72 -8.90 -23.64 1.92
CA VAL A 72 -9.95 -22.86 1.24
C VAL A 72 -10.76 -22.07 2.26
N ALA A 73 -11.13 -22.68 3.39
CA ALA A 73 -11.83 -21.98 4.46
C ALA A 73 -11.00 -20.83 5.07
N ASP A 74 -9.68 -21.03 5.28
CA ASP A 74 -8.77 -19.94 5.70
C ASP A 74 -8.71 -18.81 4.67
N LEU A 75 -8.59 -19.16 3.38
CA LEU A 75 -8.55 -18.19 2.29
C LEU A 75 -9.86 -17.41 2.18
N ASP A 76 -11.02 -18.06 2.32
CA ASP A 76 -12.33 -17.39 2.28
C ASP A 76 -12.48 -16.41 3.45
N GLN A 77 -12.04 -16.78 4.65
CA GLN A 77 -12.03 -15.88 5.80
C GLN A 77 -11.12 -14.68 5.55
N ARG A 78 -9.89 -14.92 5.08
CA ARG A 78 -8.95 -13.83 4.77
C ARG A 78 -9.47 -12.94 3.66
N LEU A 79 -10.09 -13.50 2.62
CA LEU A 79 -10.68 -12.77 1.51
C LEU A 79 -11.84 -11.89 1.99
N SER A 80 -12.73 -12.42 2.84
CA SER A 80 -13.80 -11.63 3.48
C SER A 80 -13.23 -10.45 4.26
N THR A 81 -12.16 -10.65 5.06
CA THR A 81 -11.55 -9.53 5.78
C THR A 81 -10.95 -8.49 4.83
N VAL A 82 -10.31 -8.91 3.73
CA VAL A 82 -9.74 -7.97 2.75
C VAL A 82 -10.84 -7.19 2.05
N GLU A 83 -11.94 -7.84 1.68
CA GLU A 83 -13.12 -7.19 1.08
C GLU A 83 -13.72 -6.14 2.01
N ASP A 84 -13.85 -6.43 3.32
CA ASP A 84 -14.30 -5.46 4.31
C ASP A 84 -13.37 -4.24 4.38
N HIS A 85 -12.06 -4.46 4.42
CA HIS A 85 -11.09 -3.35 4.43
C HIS A 85 -11.16 -2.51 3.16
N ILE A 86 -11.30 -3.15 1.99
CA ILE A 86 -11.47 -2.45 0.70
C ILE A 86 -12.77 -1.64 0.71
N GLY A 87 -13.86 -2.18 1.26
CA GLY A 87 -15.13 -1.48 1.42
C GLY A 87 -15.04 -0.22 2.28
N MET A 88 -14.10 -0.18 3.24
CA MET A 88 -13.87 0.97 4.12
C MET A 88 -12.95 2.05 3.51
N LEU A 89 -12.12 1.72 2.53
CA LEU A 89 -11.16 2.66 1.91
C LEU A 89 -11.81 3.96 1.41
N PRO A 90 -12.96 3.95 0.71
CA PRO A 90 -13.59 5.19 0.24
C PRO A 90 -14.00 6.13 1.38
N GLY A 91 -14.37 5.56 2.54
CA GLY A 91 -14.70 6.33 3.74
C GLY A 91 -13.47 7.05 4.29
N HIS A 92 -12.34 6.35 4.39
CA HIS A 92 -11.08 6.95 4.81
C HIS A 92 -10.57 8.01 3.82
N ASP A 93 -10.72 7.79 2.51
CA ASP A 93 -10.33 8.78 1.49
C ASP A 93 -11.16 10.06 1.60
N ALA A 94 -12.47 9.93 1.83
CA ALA A 94 -13.36 11.08 2.06
C ALA A 94 -12.97 11.85 3.34
N GLU A 95 -12.64 11.13 4.41
CA GLU A 95 -12.17 11.73 5.67
C GLU A 95 -10.84 12.47 5.46
N LEU A 96 -9.88 11.86 4.78
CA LEU A 96 -8.58 12.48 4.47
C LEU A 96 -8.75 13.75 3.63
N LEU A 97 -9.65 13.75 2.66
CA LEU A 97 -9.97 14.95 1.86
C LEU A 97 -10.56 16.06 2.75
N CYS A 98 -11.50 15.71 3.63
CA CYS A 98 -12.10 16.65 4.57
C CYS A 98 -11.05 17.24 5.53
N LEU A 99 -10.23 16.39 6.15
CA LEU A 99 -9.16 16.80 7.05
C LEU A 99 -8.15 17.70 6.36
N ARG A 100 -7.75 17.37 5.13
CA ARG A 100 -6.83 18.21 4.34
C ARG A 100 -7.44 19.57 4.03
N GLY A 101 -8.74 19.62 3.73
CA GLY A 101 -9.48 20.87 3.55
C GLY A 101 -9.47 21.72 4.83
N ASN A 102 -9.79 21.10 5.96
CA ASN A 102 -9.82 21.77 7.27
C ASN A 102 -8.44 22.29 7.68
N ILE A 103 -7.37 21.51 7.49
CA ILE A 103 -5.99 21.94 7.75
C ILE A 103 -5.64 23.16 6.90
N THR A 104 -5.99 23.13 5.61
CA THR A 104 -5.72 24.25 4.70
C THR A 104 -6.46 25.52 5.13
N ASP A 105 -7.73 25.41 5.52
CA ASP A 105 -8.53 26.55 6.01
C ASP A 105 -7.98 27.08 7.35
N LEU A 106 -7.60 26.21 8.28
CA LEU A 106 -6.98 26.62 9.55
C LEU A 106 -5.64 27.31 9.34
N GLU A 107 -4.80 26.79 8.44
CA GLU A 107 -3.53 27.44 8.07
C GLU A 107 -3.77 28.84 7.49
N ASP A 108 -4.70 28.98 6.55
CA ASP A 108 -5.00 30.27 5.92
C ASP A 108 -5.60 31.27 6.92
N ARG A 109 -6.49 30.82 7.81
CA ARG A 109 -7.02 31.66 8.90
C ARG A 109 -5.93 32.11 9.87
N SER A 110 -5.00 31.23 10.22
CA SER A 110 -3.88 31.56 11.09
C SER A 110 -2.88 32.51 10.45
N ARG A 111 -2.75 32.52 9.11
CA ARG A 111 -1.84 33.40 8.37
C ARG A 111 -2.52 34.66 7.86
N ARG A 112 -3.81 34.84 8.12
CA ARG A 112 -4.63 35.94 7.60
C ARG A 112 -4.11 37.32 8.01
N ASP A 113 -3.51 37.41 9.19
CA ASP A 113 -2.93 38.64 9.73
C ASP A 113 -1.50 38.89 9.22
N ASN A 114 -0.93 37.96 8.45
CA ASN A 114 0.43 38.04 7.95
C ASN A 114 0.50 38.66 6.55
N VAL A 115 1.48 39.54 6.37
CA VAL A 115 1.86 40.09 5.07
C VAL A 115 3.32 39.77 4.80
N ARG A 116 3.60 39.31 3.58
CA ARG A 116 4.95 39.03 3.09
C ARG A 116 5.49 40.17 2.26
N PHE A 117 6.70 40.59 2.60
CA PHE A 117 7.49 41.57 1.88
C PHE A 117 8.67 40.89 1.21
N PHE A 118 8.87 41.16 -0.07
CA PHE A 118 9.95 40.63 -0.88
C PHE A 118 10.82 41.76 -1.40
N GLY A 119 12.14 41.54 -1.42
CA GLY A 119 13.09 42.51 -1.97
C GLY A 119 13.64 43.52 -0.96
N ILE A 120 13.35 43.38 0.33
CA ILE A 120 13.96 44.21 1.38
C ILE A 120 15.44 43.82 1.56
N PRO A 121 16.40 44.73 1.33
CA PRO A 121 17.83 44.43 1.46
C PRO A 121 18.23 43.98 2.86
N GLU A 122 19.15 43.02 2.94
CA GLU A 122 19.61 42.51 4.22
C GLU A 122 20.50 43.54 4.94
N LYS A 123 20.45 43.56 6.28
CA LYS A 123 21.26 44.44 7.16
C LYS A 123 20.94 45.94 7.12
N ARG A 124 20.09 46.40 6.20
CA ARG A 124 19.63 47.80 6.18
C ARG A 124 18.50 48.09 7.17
N GLU A 125 17.82 47.03 7.61
CA GLU A 125 16.71 47.12 8.59
C GLU A 125 17.16 47.67 9.95
N GLY A 126 18.47 47.74 10.20
CA GLY A 126 19.03 48.17 11.48
C GLY A 126 18.81 47.11 12.55
N THR A 127 18.71 47.55 13.81
CA THR A 127 18.46 46.68 14.96
C THR A 127 17.00 46.22 15.02
N ASP A 128 16.06 47.08 14.62
CA ASP A 128 14.62 46.86 14.74
C ASP A 128 13.91 46.92 13.38
N ILE A 129 13.64 45.73 12.82
CA ILE A 129 12.91 45.56 11.54
C ILE A 129 11.49 46.15 11.64
N ASP A 130 10.89 46.12 12.84
CA ASP A 130 9.56 46.66 13.11
C ASP A 130 9.48 48.17 12.79
N LEU A 131 10.43 48.96 13.31
CA LEU A 131 10.47 50.41 13.12
C LEU A 131 10.74 50.76 11.66
N PHE A 132 11.65 50.01 11.03
CA PHE A 132 11.93 50.15 9.61
C PHE A 132 10.66 49.93 8.78
N LEU A 133 9.94 48.81 8.96
CA LEU A 133 8.71 48.54 8.23
C LEU A 133 7.61 49.55 8.52
N GLN A 134 7.48 50.02 9.76
CA GLN A 134 6.51 51.08 10.11
C GLN A 134 6.78 52.37 9.32
N SER A 135 8.04 52.83 9.29
CA SER A 135 8.41 54.03 8.54
C SER A 135 8.09 53.91 7.05
N GLN A 136 8.48 52.78 6.45
CA GLN A 136 8.28 52.50 5.03
C GLN A 136 6.78 52.40 4.70
N LEU A 137 6.00 51.65 5.47
CA LEU A 137 4.57 51.53 5.23
C LEU A 137 3.84 52.86 5.39
N THR A 138 4.26 53.71 6.33
CA THR A 138 3.66 55.04 6.53
C THR A 138 3.91 55.93 5.32
N GLU A 139 5.14 55.95 4.81
CA GLU A 139 5.52 56.68 3.59
C GLU A 139 4.71 56.22 2.38
N LEU A 140 4.56 54.91 2.21
CA LEU A 140 3.92 54.33 1.04
C LEU A 140 2.41 54.49 1.04
N THR A 141 1.79 54.09 2.15
CA THR A 141 0.34 54.02 2.19
C THR A 141 -0.28 55.42 2.31
N GLY A 142 0.51 56.41 2.74
CA GLY A 142 0.04 57.75 3.09
C GLY A 142 -1.03 57.72 4.19
N LEU A 143 -1.22 56.54 4.80
CA LEU A 143 -2.10 56.36 5.92
C LEU A 143 -1.33 56.91 7.10
N THR A 144 -1.72 58.10 7.55
CA THR A 144 -1.36 58.60 8.87
C THR A 144 -2.03 57.67 9.88
N PHE A 145 -1.51 56.45 10.02
CA PHE A 145 -1.81 55.57 11.12
C PHE A 145 -1.20 56.24 12.34
N SER A 146 -1.84 57.31 12.83
CA SER A 146 -1.24 58.30 13.71
C SER A 146 -0.81 57.73 15.09
N SER A 147 -0.83 56.40 15.28
CA SER A 147 -0.28 55.67 16.44
C SER A 147 -0.41 54.11 16.39
N LEU A 148 -0.85 53.46 15.29
CA LEU A 148 -1.43 52.09 15.39
C LEU A 148 -0.98 51.00 14.40
N LEU A 149 0.04 51.21 13.54
CA LEU A 149 0.67 50.07 12.83
C LEU A 149 1.50 49.25 13.82
N LYS A 150 0.81 48.45 14.63
CA LYS A 150 1.44 47.56 15.59
C LYS A 150 1.55 46.19 14.97
N PHE A 151 2.79 45.74 14.84
CA PHE A 151 3.06 44.35 14.55
C PHE A 151 2.98 43.56 15.85
N GLN A 152 2.36 42.39 15.79
CA GLN A 152 2.55 41.40 16.82
C GLN A 152 3.96 40.82 16.73
N ARG A 153 4.48 40.68 15.50
CA ARG A 153 5.79 40.11 15.21
C ARG A 153 6.23 40.42 13.79
N VAL A 154 7.49 40.78 13.59
CA VAL A 154 8.13 40.78 12.27
C VAL A 154 9.32 39.84 12.30
N LEU A 155 9.40 38.97 11.29
CA LEU A 155 10.51 38.02 11.16
C LEU A 155 10.95 37.91 9.71
N ARG A 156 12.27 37.81 9.53
CA ARG A 156 12.88 37.40 8.26
C ARG A 156 12.86 35.87 8.18
N VAL A 157 12.38 35.33 7.06
CA VAL A 157 12.19 33.88 6.89
C VAL A 157 13.33 33.26 6.12
N GLY A 158 13.96 32.27 6.74
CA GLY A 158 15.08 31.53 6.18
C GLY A 158 16.44 32.09 6.60
N PRO A 159 17.54 31.47 6.14
CA PRO A 159 18.88 31.91 6.49
C PRO A 159 19.18 33.30 5.88
N PRO A 160 20.06 34.09 6.52
CA PRO A 160 20.56 35.33 5.92
C PRO A 160 21.28 35.02 4.61
N ARG A 161 20.91 35.70 3.54
CA ARG A 161 21.49 35.55 2.20
C ARG A 161 22.44 36.72 1.95
N SER A 162 23.66 36.44 1.50
CA SER A 162 24.56 37.55 1.15
C SER A 162 23.97 38.37 0.00
N ILE A 163 24.26 39.67 -0.03
CA ILE A 163 23.92 40.59 -1.12
C ILE A 163 24.39 40.03 -2.49
N SER A 164 25.45 39.22 -2.48
CA SER A 164 26.02 38.56 -3.67
C SER A 164 25.39 37.20 -4.05
N SER A 165 24.58 36.57 -3.18
CA SER A 165 24.13 35.17 -3.34
C SER A 165 22.62 34.97 -3.54
N GLY A 166 21.95 35.97 -4.12
CA GLY A 166 20.58 35.81 -4.65
C GLY A 166 19.58 36.84 -4.13
N ARG A 167 18.29 36.56 -4.31
CA ARG A 167 17.19 37.44 -3.87
C ARG A 167 17.16 37.51 -2.33
N PRO A 168 17.00 38.71 -1.73
CA PRO A 168 16.91 38.85 -0.27
C PRO A 168 15.81 37.96 0.33
N SER A 169 16.06 37.43 1.53
CA SER A 169 15.05 36.62 2.23
C SER A 169 13.76 37.42 2.49
N PRO A 170 12.58 36.81 2.37
CA PRO A 170 11.32 37.51 2.58
C PRO A 170 11.11 37.84 4.06
N VAL A 171 10.45 38.95 4.33
CA VAL A 171 10.04 39.37 5.67
C VAL A 171 8.55 39.12 5.82
N ILE A 172 8.16 38.50 6.93
CA ILE A 172 6.76 38.31 7.31
C ILE A 172 6.46 39.23 8.47
N ALA A 173 5.51 40.15 8.27
CA ALA A 173 4.95 40.97 9.32
C ALA A 173 3.55 40.45 9.70
N CYS A 174 3.39 40.06 10.97
CA CYS A 174 2.11 39.73 11.57
C CYS A 174 1.52 40.99 12.18
N PHE A 175 0.37 41.43 11.66
CA PHE A 175 -0.35 42.60 12.15
C PHE A 175 -1.19 42.20 13.38
N LEU A 176 -1.48 43.17 14.25
CA LEU A 176 -2.36 42.92 15.40
C LEU A 176 -3.81 42.57 14.98
N GLY A 177 -4.21 42.92 13.76
CA GLY A 177 -5.49 42.53 13.22
C GLY A 177 -5.54 42.53 11.70
N HIS A 178 -6.33 41.60 11.16
CA HIS A 178 -6.51 41.38 9.73
C HIS A 178 -6.89 42.64 8.93
N GLU A 179 -7.63 43.58 9.54
CA GLU A 179 -8.04 44.80 8.85
C GLU A 179 -6.85 45.64 8.39
N GLN A 180 -5.81 45.73 9.24
CA GLN A 180 -4.59 46.47 8.92
C GLN A 180 -3.83 45.78 7.78
N ALA A 181 -3.65 44.45 7.87
CA ALA A 181 -3.04 43.66 6.80
C ALA A 181 -3.79 43.83 5.47
N ARG A 182 -5.13 43.77 5.51
CA ARG A 182 -6.00 43.98 4.33
C ARG A 182 -5.87 45.38 3.74
N GLN A 183 -5.84 46.43 4.58
CA GLN A 183 -5.69 47.82 4.12
C GLN A 183 -4.35 48.02 3.42
N VAL A 184 -3.25 47.52 4.00
CA VAL A 184 -1.91 47.55 3.39
C VAL A 184 -1.93 46.87 2.02
N LEU A 185 -2.49 45.66 1.94
CA LEU A 185 -2.57 44.91 0.68
C LEU A 185 -3.41 45.62 -0.40
N LEU A 186 -4.53 46.23 -0.02
CA LEU A 186 -5.37 47.00 -0.96
C LEU A 186 -4.65 48.25 -1.46
N LYS A 187 -3.96 48.96 -0.57
CA LYS A 187 -3.24 50.18 -0.91
C LYS A 187 -2.07 49.90 -1.84
N VAL A 188 -1.26 48.87 -1.55
CA VAL A 188 -0.17 48.44 -2.44
C VAL A 188 -0.70 47.98 -3.80
N ARG A 189 -1.84 47.28 -3.84
CA ARG A 189 -2.47 46.92 -5.13
C ARG A 189 -2.91 48.13 -5.95
N SER A 190 -3.29 49.24 -5.30
CA SER A 190 -3.72 50.47 -5.97
C SER A 190 -2.55 51.34 -6.44
N GLN A 191 -1.46 51.40 -5.68
CA GLN A 191 -0.30 52.23 -5.99
C GLN A 191 0.75 51.51 -6.84
N GLY A 192 0.74 50.17 -6.85
CA GLY A 192 1.75 49.36 -7.54
C GLY A 192 2.95 49.02 -6.65
N PRO A 193 3.97 48.34 -7.20
CA PRO A 193 5.22 48.11 -6.48
C PRO A 193 5.88 49.45 -6.18
N PHE A 194 6.48 49.56 -5.00
CA PHE A 194 7.22 50.75 -4.63
C PHE A 194 8.72 50.49 -4.66
N LEU A 195 9.47 51.55 -4.97
CA LEU A 195 10.92 51.51 -5.08
C LEU A 195 11.53 51.95 -3.76
N LEU A 196 12.40 51.11 -3.21
CA LEU A 196 13.23 51.44 -2.07
C LEU A 196 14.69 51.44 -2.53
N GLU A 197 15.31 52.62 -2.65
CA GLU A 197 16.67 52.80 -3.18
C GLU A 197 16.90 51.97 -4.46
N GLU A 198 16.06 52.20 -5.47
CA GLU A 198 16.12 51.52 -6.78
C GLU A 198 15.73 50.04 -6.79
N GLN A 199 15.44 49.43 -5.63
CA GLN A 199 14.95 48.05 -5.53
C GLN A 199 13.42 48.00 -5.46
N GLU A 200 12.80 47.22 -6.35
CA GLU A 200 11.36 46.95 -6.29
C GLU A 200 11.01 46.06 -5.09
N ILE A 201 10.15 46.58 -4.20
CA ILE A 201 9.57 45.78 -3.13
C ILE A 201 8.19 45.29 -3.56
N ARG A 202 7.98 43.98 -3.40
CA ARG A 202 6.69 43.34 -3.67
C ARG A 202 6.05 42.93 -2.35
N VAL A 203 4.75 43.19 -2.24
CA VAL A 203 3.95 42.87 -1.06
C VAL A 203 2.85 41.89 -1.45
N ALA A 204 2.71 40.82 -0.69
CA ALA A 204 1.67 39.82 -0.90
C ALA A 204 1.12 39.31 0.43
N ALA A 205 -0.10 38.81 0.43
CA ALA A 205 -0.65 38.08 1.56
C ALA A 205 0.06 36.73 1.74
N ASP A 206 0.12 36.25 2.98
CA ASP A 206 0.65 34.93 3.31
C ASP A 206 -0.44 33.86 3.27
N TYR A 207 -0.37 32.96 2.30
CA TYR A 207 -1.27 31.79 2.23
C TYR A 207 -0.53 30.50 2.53
N SER A 208 -1.31 29.46 2.85
CA SER A 208 -0.91 28.07 2.76
C SER A 208 -0.34 27.74 1.37
N LYS A 209 0.44 26.66 1.31
CA LYS A 209 1.02 26.20 0.04
C LYS A 209 -0.07 25.84 -0.98
N VAL A 210 -1.12 25.15 -0.51
CA VAL A 210 -2.25 24.70 -1.33
C VAL A 210 -2.98 25.89 -1.94
N THR A 211 -3.33 26.90 -1.13
CA THR A 211 -4.01 28.10 -1.61
C THR A 211 -3.13 28.90 -2.58
N ASN A 212 -1.82 28.98 -2.34
CA ASN A 212 -0.90 29.59 -3.29
C ASN A 212 -0.87 28.86 -4.64
N GLU A 213 -0.90 27.52 -4.65
CA GLU A 213 -0.96 26.72 -5.86
C GLU A 213 -2.29 26.93 -6.62
N GLN A 214 -3.42 26.95 -5.92
CA GLN A 214 -4.73 27.29 -6.49
C GLN A 214 -4.71 28.69 -7.12
N ARG A 215 -4.14 29.68 -6.41
CA ARG A 215 -3.98 31.04 -6.95
C ARG A 215 -3.09 31.10 -8.18
N LYS A 216 -2.03 30.29 -8.23
CA LYS A 216 -1.14 30.18 -9.39
C LYS A 216 -1.84 29.57 -10.60
N ALA A 217 -2.76 28.62 -10.39
CA ALA A 217 -3.54 28.02 -11.48
C ALA A 217 -4.32 29.08 -12.28
N PHE A 218 -4.78 30.15 -11.63
CA PHE A 218 -5.46 31.27 -12.29
C PHE A 218 -4.53 32.18 -13.12
N LEU A 219 -3.19 32.03 -13.08
CA LEU A 219 -2.28 32.94 -13.79
C LEU A 219 -2.48 32.93 -15.30
N ALA A 220 -2.71 31.75 -15.90
CA ALA A 220 -2.95 31.64 -17.34
C ALA A 220 -4.24 32.38 -17.73
N LEU A 221 -5.32 32.15 -16.98
CA LEU A 221 -6.61 32.79 -17.19
C LEU A 221 -6.55 34.30 -16.98
N ARG A 222 -5.88 34.77 -15.93
CA ARG A 222 -5.63 36.20 -15.68
C ARG A 222 -4.90 36.87 -16.84
N THR A 223 -3.88 36.22 -17.39
CA THR A 223 -3.12 36.75 -18.52
C THR A 223 -4.01 36.92 -19.74
N GLN A 224 -4.92 35.97 -20.00
CA GLN A 224 -5.89 36.07 -21.08
C GLN A 224 -6.93 37.17 -20.84
N LEU A 225 -7.50 37.26 -19.64
CA LEU A 225 -8.47 38.32 -19.32
C LEU A 225 -7.84 39.72 -19.41
N CYS A 226 -6.58 39.88 -18.99
CA CYS A 226 -5.83 41.13 -19.17
C CYS A 226 -5.68 41.49 -20.65
N LYS A 227 -5.40 40.52 -21.54
CA LYS A 227 -5.30 40.76 -22.99
C LYS A 227 -6.64 41.18 -23.62
N LEU A 228 -7.75 40.73 -23.05
CA LEU A 228 -9.11 41.05 -23.48
C LEU A 228 -9.70 42.29 -22.79
N ASP A 229 -8.92 42.98 -21.96
CA ASP A 229 -9.34 44.12 -21.14
C ASP A 229 -10.57 43.84 -20.25
N ILE A 230 -10.74 42.59 -19.82
CA ILE A 230 -11.82 42.18 -18.93
C ILE A 230 -11.39 42.39 -17.49
N LYS A 231 -12.16 43.20 -16.75
CA LYS A 231 -11.95 43.40 -15.31
C LYS A 231 -12.26 42.12 -14.55
N PHE A 232 -11.35 41.70 -13.69
CA PHE A 232 -11.51 40.54 -12.80
C PHE A 232 -10.99 40.85 -11.39
N ARG A 233 -11.38 40.02 -10.43
CA ARG A 233 -10.89 40.11 -9.05
C ARG A 233 -10.69 38.73 -8.46
N LEU A 234 -9.52 38.50 -7.88
CA LEU A 234 -9.25 37.32 -7.07
C LEU A 234 -9.65 37.59 -5.62
N PHE A 235 -10.68 36.90 -5.14
CA PHE A 235 -11.16 36.91 -3.77
C PHE A 235 -10.38 35.92 -2.89
N GLU A 236 -10.35 36.22 -1.60
CA GLU A 236 -9.83 35.34 -0.56
C GLU A 236 -10.70 34.07 -0.39
N PRO A 237 -10.11 32.88 -0.18
CA PRO A 237 -8.69 32.57 -0.26
C PRO A 237 -8.22 32.40 -1.72
N ALA A 238 -8.97 31.74 -2.61
CA ALA A 238 -8.58 31.58 -4.03
C ALA A 238 -9.79 31.41 -4.96
N ARG A 239 -10.60 32.46 -5.12
CA ARG A 239 -11.79 32.46 -6.02
C ARG A 239 -11.71 33.62 -7.00
N MET A 240 -11.98 33.41 -8.29
CA MET A 240 -11.80 34.42 -9.35
C MET A 240 -13.09 34.65 -10.13
#